data_AF-A0A953HVH5-F1
#
_entry.id   AF-A0A953HVH5-F1
#
_cell.length_a   1.000
_cell.length_b   1.000
_cell.length_c   1.000
_cell.angle_alpha   90.00
_cell.angle_beta   90.00
_cell.angle_gamma   90.00
#
_symmetry.space_group_name_H-M   'P 1'
#
loop_
_entity.id
_entity.type
_entity.pdbx_description
1 polymer ?
#
loop_
_entity_poly.entity_id
_entity_poly.type
_entity_poly.pdbx_seq_one_letter_code
_entity_poly.pdbx_strand_id
1 'polypeptide(L)'
;MKKIFHPKLWMLLITLSMGCVLWSCHSNKTLPQNYGPDAVLSWNELIMKLAVEKDALLTLNGVRTEALAHTAMHNALNAITPVYEMYAYQGNQFHADPVAAVS
;
A
#
# COMPACT_ATOMS: atom_id res chain seq x y z
N MET A 1 -0.25 52.73 17.72
CA MET A 1 -0.14 51.52 18.58
C MET A 1 1.15 50.78 18.21
N LYS A 2 2.20 50.86 19.04
CA LYS A 2 3.51 50.22 18.78
C LYS A 2 3.43 48.74 19.16
N LYS A 3 3.53 47.83 18.20
CA LYS A 3 3.67 46.39 18.48
C LYS A 3 5.06 46.16 19.08
N ILE A 4 5.10 45.76 20.35
CA ILE A 4 6.34 45.46 21.07
C ILE A 4 6.83 44.09 20.57
N PHE A 5 7.89 44.09 19.77
CA PHE A 5 8.50 42.87 19.25
C PHE A 5 9.40 42.28 20.33
N HIS A 6 9.05 41.10 20.85
CA HIS A 6 9.82 40.40 21.87
C HIS A 6 10.68 39.30 21.23
N PRO A 7 11.94 39.60 20.84
CA PRO A 7 12.77 38.69 20.04
C PRO A 7 13.07 37.36 20.74
N LYS A 8 13.07 37.34 22.08
CA LYS A 8 13.26 36.13 22.88
C LYS A 8 12.08 35.15 22.78
N LEU A 9 10.84 35.66 22.68
CA LEU A 9 9.64 34.84 22.52
C LEU A 9 9.60 34.21 21.12
N TRP A 10 10.05 34.96 20.11
CA TRP A 10 10.07 34.50 18.73
C TRP A 10 11.15 33.43 18.48
N MET A 11 12.34 33.60 19.08
CA MET A 11 13.38 32.56 19.07
C MET A 11 12.88 31.26 19.71
N LEU A 12 12.17 31.35 20.83
CA LEU A 12 11.66 30.19 21.56
C LEU A 12 10.58 29.43 20.76
N LEU A 13 9.73 30.15 20.04
CA LEU A 13 8.73 29.57 19.14
C LEU A 13 9.37 28.84 17.94
N ILE A 14 10.44 29.39 17.37
CA ILE A 14 11.17 28.75 16.25
C ILE A 14 11.86 27.47 16.72
N THR A 15 12.50 27.48 17.89
CA THR A 15 13.14 26.27 18.43
C THR A 15 12.14 25.16 18.77
N LEU A 16 10.95 25.52 19.27
CA LEU A 16 9.89 24.57 19.57
C LEU A 16 9.30 23.96 18.28
N SER A 17 9.10 24.80 17.26
CA SER A 17 8.65 24.38 15.93
C SER A 17 9.64 23.40 15.28
N MET A 18 10.94 23.68 15.34
CA MET A 18 11.98 22.79 14.77
C MET A 18 12.03 21.43 15.48
N GLY A 19 11.82 21.40 16.80
CA GLY A 19 11.78 20.16 17.58
C GLY A 19 10.62 19.24 17.20
N CYS A 20 9.45 19.79 16.90
CA CYS A 20 8.30 19.00 16.46
C CYS A 20 8.52 18.32 15.10
N VAL A 21 9.21 18.98 14.16
CA VAL A 21 9.47 18.40 12.83
C VAL A 21 10.41 17.20 12.91
N LEU A 22 11.35 17.20 13.87
CA LEU A 22 12.32 16.11 14.03
C LEU A 22 11.72 14.85 14.70
N TRP A 23 10.59 14.98 15.39
CA TRP A 23 9.94 13.84 16.05
C TRP A 23 8.96 13.06 15.17
N SER A 24 8.50 13.64 14.06
CA SER A 24 7.55 12.98 13.16
C SER A 24 8.13 11.83 12.32
N CYS A 25 9.45 11.57 12.38
CA CYS A 25 10.10 10.50 11.61
C CYS A 25 10.34 9.20 12.39
N HIS A 26 9.66 8.95 13.50
CA HIS A 26 9.73 7.63 14.15
C HIS A 26 8.78 6.63 13.46
N SER A 27 9.20 6.11 12.31
CA SER A 27 8.49 5.04 11.61
C SER A 27 8.60 3.75 12.43
N ASN A 28 7.48 3.32 13.00
CA ASN A 28 7.41 2.05 13.72
C ASN A 28 7.55 0.90 12.72
N LYS A 29 8.69 0.21 12.72
CA LYS A 29 8.94 -0.92 11.81
C LYS A 29 8.14 -2.11 12.30
N THR A 30 6.97 -2.36 11.71
CA THR A 30 6.23 -3.60 11.93
C THR A 30 7.02 -4.76 11.33
N LEU A 31 7.35 -5.76 12.14
CA LEU A 31 8.05 -6.95 11.67
C LEU A 31 7.11 -7.81 10.82
N PRO A 32 7.54 -8.33 9.65
CA PRO A 32 6.70 -9.12 8.76
C PRO A 32 6.12 -10.39 9.39
N GLN A 33 6.78 -10.91 10.43
CA GLN A 33 6.37 -12.08 11.19
C GLN A 33 5.06 -11.89 11.97
N ASN A 34 4.57 -10.65 12.10
CA ASN A 34 3.32 -10.35 12.78
C ASN A 34 2.12 -10.26 11.83
N TYR A 35 2.30 -10.43 10.52
CA TYR A 35 1.18 -10.44 9.57
C TYR A 35 0.52 -11.82 9.54
N GLY A 36 -0.72 -11.90 9.99
CA GLY A 36 -1.58 -13.07 9.88
C GLY A 36 -2.30 -13.14 8.52
N PRO A 37 -2.79 -14.32 8.11
CA PRO A 37 -3.49 -14.50 6.83
C PRO A 37 -4.96 -14.05 6.87
N ASP A 38 -5.50 -13.68 8.03
CA ASP A 38 -6.94 -13.51 8.26
C ASP A 38 -7.60 -12.52 7.30
N ALA A 39 -6.93 -11.41 6.99
CA ALA A 39 -7.41 -10.45 6.00
C ALA A 39 -7.53 -11.11 4.63
N VAL A 40 -6.48 -11.79 4.15
CA VAL A 40 -6.51 -12.46 2.83
C VAL A 40 -7.62 -13.52 2.78
N LEU A 41 -7.79 -14.31 3.85
CA LEU A 41 -8.83 -15.34 3.94
C LEU A 41 -10.24 -14.73 3.88
N SER A 42 -10.50 -13.69 4.67
CA SER A 42 -11.82 -13.03 4.68
C SER A 42 -12.19 -12.39 3.34
N TRP A 43 -11.22 -11.79 2.65
CA TRP A 43 -11.44 -11.25 1.31
C TRP A 43 -11.67 -12.34 0.27
N ASN A 44 -10.92 -13.45 0.35
CA ASN A 44 -11.11 -14.61 -0.54
C ASN A 44 -12.53 -15.19 -0.40
N GLU A 45 -12.99 -15.41 0.83
CA GLU A 45 -14.33 -15.91 1.11
C GLU A 45 -15.42 -14.96 0.57
N LEU A 46 -15.25 -13.65 0.75
CA LEU A 46 -16.17 -12.64 0.23
C LEU A 46 -16.24 -12.69 -1.31
N ILE A 47 -15.09 -12.72 -1.98
CA ILE A 47 -15.03 -12.76 -3.46
C ILE A 47 -15.70 -14.03 -3.96
N MET A 48 -15.41 -15.18 -3.34
CA MET A 48 -16.02 -16.45 -3.75
C MET A 48 -17.53 -16.46 -3.56
N LYS A 49 -18.01 -15.94 -2.43
CA LYS A 49 -19.44 -15.78 -2.20
C LYS A 49 -20.08 -14.93 -3.30
N LEU A 50 -19.50 -13.77 -3.61
CA LEU A 50 -20.03 -12.88 -4.65
C LEU A 50 -19.99 -13.51 -6.04
N ALA A 51 -18.95 -14.28 -6.36
CA ALA A 51 -18.82 -14.98 -7.64
C ALA A 51 -19.91 -16.06 -7.79
N VAL A 52 -20.14 -16.85 -6.74
CA VAL A 52 -21.23 -17.85 -6.71
C VAL A 52 -22.60 -17.17 -6.83
N GLU A 53 -22.85 -16.11 -6.07
CA GLU A 53 -24.13 -15.37 -6.11
C GLU A 53 -24.39 -14.74 -7.48
N LYS A 54 -23.34 -14.31 -8.19
CA LYS A 54 -23.46 -13.63 -9.47
C LYS A 54 -23.82 -14.56 -10.62
N ASP A 55 -23.12 -15.69 -10.75
CA ASP A 55 -23.30 -16.58 -11.90
C ASP A 55 -23.02 -18.06 -11.61
N ALA A 56 -22.98 -18.46 -10.34
CA ALA A 56 -22.66 -19.83 -9.91
C ALA A 56 -21.32 -20.36 -10.47
N LEU A 57 -20.34 -19.47 -10.67
CA LEU A 57 -19.02 -19.79 -11.23
C LEU A 57 -19.08 -20.33 -12.67
N LEU A 58 -20.16 -20.05 -13.40
CA LEU A 58 -20.32 -20.51 -14.78
C LEU A 58 -19.49 -19.70 -15.78
N THR A 59 -18.90 -18.58 -15.36
CA THR A 59 -18.05 -17.75 -16.21
C THR A 59 -16.68 -17.50 -15.59
N LEU A 60 -15.74 -17.03 -16.42
CA LEU A 60 -14.40 -16.64 -15.96
C LEU A 60 -14.40 -15.34 -15.14
N ASN A 61 -15.54 -14.68 -14.94
CA ASN A 61 -15.60 -13.42 -14.20
C ASN A 61 -15.20 -13.60 -12.73
N GLY A 62 -15.62 -14.70 -12.09
CA GLY A 62 -15.23 -15.02 -10.71
C GLY A 62 -13.72 -15.19 -10.58
N VAL A 63 -13.15 -16.09 -11.40
CA VAL A 63 -11.70 -16.36 -11.45
C VAL A 63 -10.89 -15.09 -11.75
N ARG A 64 -11.34 -14.28 -12.72
CA ARG A 64 -10.70 -13.00 -13.04
C ARG A 64 -10.73 -12.03 -11.87
N THR A 65 -11.85 -11.95 -11.15
CA THR A 65 -12.00 -11.06 -10.00
C THR A 65 -11.07 -11.47 -8.86
N GLU A 66 -11.00 -12.77 -8.57
CA GLU A 66 -10.11 -13.34 -7.57
C GLU A 66 -8.63 -13.07 -7.91
N ALA A 67 -8.21 -13.36 -9.15
CA ALA A 67 -6.85 -13.11 -9.60
C ALA A 67 -6.45 -11.63 -9.45
N LEU A 68 -7.29 -10.70 -9.90
CA LEU A 68 -7.02 -9.26 -9.78
C LEU A 68 -6.92 -8.81 -8.32
N ALA A 69 -7.82 -9.28 -7.46
CA ALA A 69 -7.81 -8.95 -6.03
C ALA A 69 -6.54 -9.45 -5.35
N HIS A 70 -6.16 -10.70 -5.59
CA HIS A 70 -4.95 -11.29 -5.00
C HIS A 70 -3.66 -10.63 -5.52
N THR A 71 -3.58 -10.27 -6.81
CA THR A 71 -2.45 -9.49 -7.34
C THR A 71 -2.34 -8.13 -6.67
N ALA A 72 -3.47 -7.44 -6.44
CA ALA A 72 -3.48 -6.16 -5.74
C ALA A 72 -3.03 -6.29 -4.27
N MET A 73 -3.53 -7.30 -3.55
CA MET A 73 -3.10 -7.59 -2.18
C MET A 73 -1.60 -7.89 -2.10
N HIS A 74 -1.09 -8.70 -3.04
CA HIS A 74 0.33 -9.04 -3.12
C HIS A 74 1.21 -7.80 -3.31
N ASN A 75 0.85 -6.92 -4.25
CA ASN A 75 1.60 -5.69 -4.48
C ASN A 75 1.50 -4.73 -3.28
N ALA A 76 0.34 -4.64 -2.63
CA ALA A 76 0.16 -3.82 -1.43
C ALA A 76 1.05 -4.30 -0.27
N LEU A 77 1.14 -5.62 -0.06
CA LEU A 77 2.03 -6.19 0.94
C LEU A 77 3.50 -5.93 0.60
N ASN A 78 3.91 -6.15 -0.64
CA ASN A 78 5.30 -5.91 -1.06
C ASN A 78 5.69 -4.43 -1.03
N ALA A 79 4.74 -3.51 -1.18
CA ALA A 79 5.01 -2.08 -1.00
C ALA A 79 5.33 -1.72 0.46
N ILE A 80 4.82 -2.48 1.43
CA ILE A 80 5.10 -2.29 2.87
C ILE A 80 6.37 -3.05 3.26
N THR A 81 6.46 -4.33 2.87
CA THR A 81 7.61 -5.21 3.12
C THR A 81 7.95 -5.95 1.82
N PRO A 82 8.97 -5.49 1.07
CA PRO A 82 9.33 -6.07 -0.23
C PRO A 82 10.09 -7.39 -0.04
N VAL A 83 9.33 -8.48 0.13
CA VAL A 83 9.88 -9.84 0.22
C VAL A 83 9.92 -10.50 -1.15
N TYR A 84 8.95 -10.18 -2.02
CA TYR A 84 8.81 -10.74 -3.36
C TYR A 84 8.80 -9.64 -4.43
N GLU A 85 9.04 -10.04 -5.67
CA GLU A 85 8.95 -9.14 -6.82
C GLU A 85 7.51 -8.68 -7.05
N MET A 86 7.30 -7.40 -7.35
CA MET A 86 5.97 -6.89 -7.63
C MET A 86 5.48 -7.35 -9.01
N TYR A 87 4.19 -7.68 -9.12
CA TYR A 87 3.56 -7.89 -10.42
C TYR A 87 3.42 -6.58 -11.21
N ALA A 88 3.38 -5.45 -10.51
CA ALA A 88 3.36 -4.15 -11.13
C ALA A 88 4.76 -3.81 -11.68
N TYR A 89 4.93 -3.99 -12.98
CA TYR A 89 6.15 -3.59 -13.67
C TYR A 89 6.22 -2.05 -13.77
N GLN A 90 7.33 -1.46 -13.32
CA GLN A 90 7.55 0.01 -13.32
C GLN A 90 8.70 0.47 -14.23
N GLY A 91 9.19 -0.39 -15.13
CA GLY A 91 10.29 -0.05 -16.04
C GLY A 91 9.85 0.30 -17.46
N ASN A 92 10.83 0.54 -18.33
CA ASN A 92 10.63 0.62 -19.77
C ASN A 92 11.60 -0.33 -20.45
N GLN A 93 11.09 -1.26 -21.27
CA GLN A 93 11.88 -2.26 -21.99
C GLN A 93 11.62 -2.11 -23.48
N PHE A 94 12.52 -1.41 -24.17
CA PHE A 94 12.40 -1.10 -25.61
C PHE A 94 12.29 -2.35 -26.51
N HIS A 95 12.76 -3.49 -26.03
CA HIS A 95 12.71 -4.77 -26.74
C HIS A 95 11.84 -5.81 -26.02
N ALA A 96 10.89 -5.37 -25.18
CA ALA A 96 9.93 -6.28 -24.58
C ALA A 96 9.11 -6.97 -25.67
N ASP A 97 9.03 -8.29 -25.59
CA ASP A 97 8.13 -9.07 -26.43
C ASP A 97 6.68 -8.78 -26.00
N PRO A 98 5.81 -8.26 -26.90
CA PRO A 98 4.46 -7.88 -26.54
C PRO A 98 3.56 -9.08 -26.27
N VAL A 99 3.85 -10.26 -26.83
CA VAL A 99 3.13 -11.50 -26.56
C VAL A 99 3.50 -12.01 -25.18
N ALA A 100 4.81 -12.02 -24.85
CA ALA A 100 5.27 -12.37 -23.51
C ALA A 100 4.74 -11.41 -22.43
N ALA A 101 4.52 -10.14 -22.77
CA ALA A 101 4.00 -9.14 -21.84
C ALA A 101 2.50 -9.32 -21.51
N VAL A 102 1.74 -10.05 -22.35
CA VAL A 102 0.29 -10.29 -22.14
C VAL A 102 -0.04 -11.74 -21.80
N SER A 103 0.94 -12.63 -21.81
CA SER A 103 0.83 -14.05 -21.44
C SER A 103 1.06 -14.27 -19.94
#